data_AF-A0A8T7FJI9-F1
#
_entry.id   AF-A0A8T7FJI9-F1
#
_cell.length_a   1.000
_cell.length_b   1.000
_cell.length_c   1.000
_cell.angle_alpha   90.00
_cell.angle_beta   90.00
_cell.angle_gamma   90.00
#
_symmetry.space_group_name_H-M   'P 1'
#
loop_
_entity.id
_entity.type
_entity.pdbx_description
1 polymer ?
#
loop_
_entity_poly.entity_id
_entity_poly.type
_entity_poly.pdbx_seq_one_letter_code
_entity_poly.pdbx_strand_id
1 'polypeptide(L)'
;MLLSTPRQVRLVVVTLVVIAAILMIAVIPFIGYDMVNPIVKAQQARIEKFTAENNPQAPLLAYTVWLVSFFFPFWSTMSLIAGIVLLVIALPLFRGERWTRGLALLCLAIPAIGGAYMIVPWMNFIGSAKGGFPPAVTIMTIGLIPYFVLLLAEKVDATQKVVDFLVFLLLGVTAAENFANGHAAFRILFGHPARPLFAEGIAITYFGWLALWVAMGFCIAAIYLLGEKKVSGWYAGLIGGLVTLVASAATHYVRHATNDYLYGALMGVGIVVMLLIPVFKQRLLTEYSN
;
A
#
# COMPACT_ATOMS: atom_id res chain seq x y z
N MET A 1 -21.14 -5.24 -3.42
CA MET A 1 -21.42 -6.60 -2.91
C MET A 1 -22.41 -7.28 -3.83
N LEU A 2 -22.25 -8.58 -4.08
CA LEU A 2 -23.21 -9.35 -4.87
C LEU A 2 -24.63 -9.26 -4.30
N LEU A 3 -25.63 -9.12 -5.16
CA LEU A 3 -27.06 -9.12 -4.80
C LEU A 3 -27.51 -10.42 -4.12
N SER A 4 -26.78 -11.52 -4.35
CA SER A 4 -26.98 -12.81 -3.69
C SER A 4 -26.67 -12.79 -2.18
N THR A 5 -25.98 -11.76 -1.69
CA THR A 5 -25.68 -11.59 -0.27
C THR A 5 -26.91 -11.08 0.48
N PRO A 6 -27.29 -11.71 1.62
CA PRO A 6 -28.48 -11.31 2.38
C PRO A 6 -28.48 -9.83 2.76
N ARG A 7 -29.66 -9.20 2.78
CA ARG A 7 -29.81 -7.77 3.12
C ARG A 7 -29.20 -7.41 4.48
N GLN A 8 -29.35 -8.28 5.49
CA GLN A 8 -28.79 -8.08 6.82
C GLN A 8 -27.25 -8.05 6.80
N VAL A 9 -26.61 -8.95 6.04
CA VAL A 9 -25.15 -8.98 5.88
C VAL A 9 -24.67 -7.72 5.17
N ARG A 10 -25.35 -7.31 4.09
CA ARG A 10 -25.02 -6.05 3.41
C ARG A 10 -25.16 -4.83 4.32
N LEU A 11 -26.15 -4.80 5.19
CA LEU A 11 -26.33 -3.73 6.18
C LEU A 11 -25.13 -3.69 7.14
N VAL A 12 -24.72 -4.82 7.71
CA VAL A 12 -23.56 -4.90 8.62
C VAL A 12 -22.28 -4.43 7.93
N VAL A 13 -22.02 -4.91 6.71
CA VAL A 13 -20.85 -4.51 5.94
C VAL A 13 -20.84 -3.00 5.68
N VAL A 14 -21.95 -2.43 5.21
CA VAL A 14 -22.02 -0.99 4.93
C VAL A 14 -21.89 -0.16 6.21
N THR A 15 -22.49 -0.59 7.33
CA THR A 15 -22.30 0.08 8.62
C THR A 15 -20.83 0.12 9.02
N LEU A 16 -20.10 -1.00 8.88
CA LEU A 16 -18.66 -1.03 9.16
C LEU A 16 -17.86 -0.12 8.22
N VAL A 17 -18.22 -0.09 6.93
CA VAL A 17 -17.60 0.82 5.95
C VAL A 17 -17.85 2.28 6.31
N VAL A 18 -19.06 2.64 6.77
CA VAL A 18 -19.39 4.00 7.22
C VAL A 18 -18.62 4.37 8.48
N ILE A 19 -18.52 3.47 9.47
CA ILE A 19 -17.71 3.68 10.66
C ILE A 19 -16.25 3.94 10.27
N ALA A 20 -15.69 3.11 9.40
CA ALA A 20 -14.33 3.27 8.92
C ALA A 20 -14.15 4.61 8.18
N ALA A 21 -15.09 5.00 7.32
CA ALA A 21 -15.06 6.27 6.62
C ALA A 21 -15.02 7.47 7.59
N ILE A 22 -15.82 7.43 8.66
CA ILE A 22 -15.80 8.46 9.72
C ILE A 22 -14.44 8.50 10.40
N LEU A 23 -13.87 7.35 10.77
CA LEU A 23 -12.54 7.27 11.38
C LEU A 23 -11.43 7.75 10.42
N MET A 24 -11.55 7.47 9.13
CA MET A 24 -10.62 7.94 8.10
C MET A 24 -10.62 9.46 7.97
N ILE A 25 -11.75 10.11 8.21
CA ILE A 25 -11.89 11.57 8.17
C ILE A 25 -11.45 12.19 9.52
N ALA A 26 -11.93 11.64 10.64
CA ALA A 26 -11.85 12.27 11.95
C ALA A 26 -10.63 11.86 12.78
N VAL A 27 -9.94 10.76 12.43
CA VAL A 27 -8.86 10.20 13.26
C VAL A 27 -7.53 10.13 12.50
N ILE A 28 -7.53 9.58 11.28
CA ILE A 28 -6.29 9.34 10.52
C ILE A 28 -5.45 10.62 10.28
N PRO A 29 -6.02 11.79 9.93
CA PRO A 29 -5.23 13.01 9.74
C PRO A 29 -4.45 13.42 10.99
N PHE A 30 -5.05 13.28 12.17
CA PHE A 30 -4.43 13.64 13.43
C PHE A 30 -3.34 12.66 13.83
N ILE A 31 -3.58 11.34 13.70
CA ILE A 31 -2.53 10.34 13.96
C ILE A 31 -1.32 10.58 13.04
N GLY A 32 -1.57 10.80 11.75
CA GLY A 32 -0.51 11.07 10.78
C GLY A 32 0.30 12.32 11.16
N TYR A 33 -0.38 13.42 11.49
CA TYR A 33 0.26 14.67 11.93
C TYR A 33 1.11 14.48 13.20
N ASP A 34 0.55 13.85 14.23
CA ASP A 34 1.20 13.65 15.53
C ASP A 34 2.47 12.79 15.42
N MET A 35 2.55 11.93 14.41
CA MET A 35 3.73 11.12 14.15
C MET A 35 4.89 11.89 13.48
N VAL A 36 4.62 12.90 12.65
CA VAL A 36 5.64 13.55 11.81
C VAL A 36 6.72 14.24 12.65
N ASN A 37 6.31 15.13 13.56
CA ASN A 37 7.26 15.96 14.30
C ASN A 37 8.23 15.15 15.17
N PRO A 38 7.80 14.12 15.93
CA PRO A 38 8.72 13.25 16.64
C PRO A 38 9.73 12.58 15.70
N ILE A 39 9.28 12.02 14.58
CA ILE A 39 10.13 11.33 13.60
C ILE A 39 11.17 12.29 13.03
N VAL A 40 10.74 13.48 12.61
CA VAL A 40 11.62 14.52 12.04
C VAL A 40 12.67 14.95 13.05
N LYS A 41 12.29 15.22 14.30
CA LYS A 41 13.25 15.60 15.36
C LYS A 41 14.29 14.50 15.60
N ALA A 42 13.84 13.26 15.73
CA ALA A 42 14.74 12.12 15.93
C ALA A 42 15.67 11.91 14.73
N GLN A 43 15.16 12.15 13.53
CA GLN A 43 15.95 12.07 12.31
C GLN A 43 17.00 13.18 12.21
N GLN A 44 16.65 14.43 12.52
CA GLN A 44 17.58 15.55 12.55
C GLN A 44 18.73 15.29 13.53
N ALA A 45 18.42 14.83 14.75
CA ALA A 45 19.43 14.45 15.73
C ALA A 45 20.38 13.35 15.21
N ARG A 46 19.86 12.36 14.46
CA ARG A 46 20.67 11.31 13.83
C ARG A 46 21.57 11.85 12.72
N ILE A 47 21.07 12.79 11.92
CA ILE A 47 21.84 13.44 10.85
C ILE A 47 22.99 14.25 11.46
N GLU A 48 22.73 15.04 12.50
CA GLU A 48 23.75 15.82 13.21
C GLU A 48 24.86 14.91 13.75
N LYS A 49 24.48 13.82 14.42
CA LYS A 49 25.42 12.79 14.88
C LYS A 49 26.26 12.21 13.74
N PHE A 50 25.61 11.76 12.66
CA PHE A 50 26.30 11.15 11.53
C PHE A 50 27.21 12.13 10.79
N THR A 51 26.84 13.40 10.76
CA THR A 51 27.68 14.47 10.19
C THR A 51 28.92 14.69 11.05
N ALA A 52 28.77 14.76 12.37
CA ALA A 52 29.90 14.87 13.29
C ALA A 52 30.86 13.67 13.22
N GLU A 53 30.34 12.48 12.89
CA GLU A 53 31.10 11.23 12.73
C GLU A 53 31.69 11.04 11.32
N ASN A 54 31.53 12.00 10.40
CA ASN A 54 31.89 11.85 8.97
C ASN A 54 31.30 10.58 8.32
N ASN A 55 30.10 10.18 8.74
CA ASN A 55 29.44 8.99 8.24
C ASN A 55 28.90 9.25 6.81
N PRO A 56 29.25 8.43 5.81
CA PRO A 56 28.82 8.62 4.42
C PRO A 56 27.29 8.50 4.22
N GLN A 57 26.54 8.02 5.22
CA GLN A 57 25.08 7.96 5.18
C GLN A 57 24.39 9.30 5.51
N ALA A 58 25.08 10.28 6.11
CA ALA A 58 24.47 11.55 6.52
C ALA A 58 23.75 12.27 5.35
N PRO A 59 24.34 12.39 4.14
CA PRO A 59 23.69 13.03 2.99
C PRO A 59 22.42 12.29 2.54
N LEU A 60 22.43 10.95 2.59
CA LEU A 60 21.30 10.11 2.22
C LEU A 60 20.11 10.25 3.19
N LEU A 61 20.37 10.68 4.42
CA LEU A 61 19.34 10.89 5.44
C LEU A 61 18.73 12.27 5.39
N ALA A 62 19.49 13.30 4.96
CA ALA A 62 19.02 14.69 4.91
C ALA A 62 17.73 14.86 4.11
N TYR A 63 17.63 14.21 2.96
CA TYR A 63 16.46 14.32 2.08
C TYR A 63 15.21 13.62 2.65
N THR A 64 15.39 12.62 3.52
CA THR A 64 14.28 11.89 4.14
C THR A 64 13.38 12.79 4.98
N VAL A 65 13.95 13.82 5.63
CA VAL A 65 13.20 14.72 6.52
C VAL A 65 12.05 15.37 5.76
N TRP A 66 12.36 15.88 4.57
CA TRP A 66 11.38 16.46 3.66
C TRP A 66 10.39 15.42 3.14
N LEU A 67 10.86 14.24 2.74
CA LEU A 67 9.99 13.20 2.20
C LEU A 67 8.98 12.67 3.24
N VAL A 68 9.41 12.43 4.48
CA VAL A 68 8.51 12.01 5.56
C VAL A 68 7.47 13.11 5.83
N SER A 69 7.92 14.36 5.91
CA SER A 69 7.04 15.51 6.16
C SER A 69 6.06 15.77 5.02
N PHE A 70 6.34 15.28 3.81
CA PHE A 70 5.45 15.34 2.66
C PHE A 70 4.51 14.12 2.57
N PHE A 71 5.03 12.91 2.69
CA PHE A 71 4.25 11.70 2.43
C PHE A 71 3.30 11.32 3.57
N PHE A 72 3.58 11.73 4.79
CA PHE A 72 2.65 11.53 5.91
C PHE A 72 1.34 12.29 5.69
N PRO A 73 1.35 13.64 5.50
CA PRO A 73 0.14 14.36 5.19
C PRO A 73 -0.48 13.91 3.86
N PHE A 74 0.32 13.58 2.84
CA PHE A 74 -0.21 13.02 1.58
C PHE A 74 -1.10 11.78 1.82
N TRP A 75 -0.60 10.77 2.53
CA TRP A 75 -1.36 9.54 2.78
C TRP A 75 -2.54 9.77 3.74
N SER A 76 -2.39 10.66 4.72
CA SER A 76 -3.49 11.07 5.59
C SER A 76 -4.61 11.79 4.83
N THR A 77 -4.28 12.72 3.94
CA THR A 77 -5.23 13.41 3.07
C THR A 77 -5.90 12.44 2.10
N MET A 78 -5.14 11.53 1.50
CA MET A 78 -5.71 10.49 0.64
C MET A 78 -6.68 9.58 1.40
N SER A 79 -6.39 9.25 2.66
CA SER A 79 -7.29 8.49 3.51
C SER A 79 -8.57 9.26 3.82
N LEU A 80 -8.47 10.57 4.12
CA LEU A 80 -9.64 11.43 4.30
C LEU A 80 -10.52 11.47 3.04
N ILE A 81 -9.92 11.67 1.86
CA ILE A 81 -10.65 11.69 0.58
C ILE A 81 -11.33 10.33 0.35
N ALA A 82 -10.62 9.23 0.59
CA ALA A 82 -11.18 7.89 0.50
C ALA A 82 -12.37 7.71 1.46
N GLY A 83 -12.32 8.25 2.67
CA GLY A 83 -13.44 8.25 3.62
C GLY A 83 -14.66 9.01 3.06
N ILE A 84 -14.46 10.19 2.47
CA ILE A 84 -15.55 10.95 1.83
C ILE A 84 -16.19 10.14 0.70
N VAL A 85 -15.37 9.52 -0.16
CA VAL A 85 -15.87 8.68 -1.25
C VAL A 85 -16.72 7.52 -0.70
N LEU A 86 -16.27 6.84 0.35
CA LEU A 86 -17.02 5.74 0.98
C LEU A 86 -18.38 6.20 1.52
N LEU A 87 -18.49 7.40 2.09
CA LEU A 87 -19.77 7.97 2.51
C LEU A 87 -20.69 8.24 1.32
N VAL A 88 -20.16 8.81 0.23
CA VAL A 88 -20.92 9.09 -0.99
C VAL A 88 -21.49 7.81 -1.61
N ILE A 89 -20.71 6.73 -1.63
CA ILE A 89 -21.13 5.46 -2.24
C ILE A 89 -21.86 4.51 -1.29
N ALA A 90 -22.08 4.88 -0.02
CA ALA A 90 -22.63 3.98 0.99
C ALA A 90 -24.01 3.39 0.58
N LEU A 91 -24.89 4.22 0.02
CA LEU A 91 -26.21 3.77 -0.46
C LEU A 91 -26.12 2.90 -1.72
N PRO A 92 -25.43 3.30 -2.79
CA PRO A 92 -25.13 2.42 -3.93
C PRO A 92 -24.49 1.08 -3.52
N LEU A 93 -23.57 1.10 -2.55
CA LEU A 93 -22.90 -0.09 -2.03
C LEU A 93 -23.89 -1.02 -1.30
N PHE A 94 -24.79 -0.44 -0.51
CA PHE A 94 -25.87 -1.19 0.15
C PHE A 94 -26.84 -1.83 -0.86
N ARG A 95 -27.16 -1.11 -1.94
CA ARG A 95 -27.98 -1.62 -3.06
C ARG A 95 -27.30 -2.75 -3.82
N GLY A 96 -25.99 -2.92 -3.67
CA GLY A 96 -25.22 -3.97 -4.33
C GLY A 96 -24.80 -3.61 -5.75
N GLU A 97 -24.70 -2.33 -6.07
CA GLU A 97 -24.24 -1.88 -7.39
C GLU A 97 -22.78 -2.31 -7.62
N ARG A 98 -22.51 -2.99 -8.73
CA ARG A 98 -21.23 -3.70 -8.95
C ARG A 98 -19.99 -2.82 -8.86
N TRP A 99 -20.05 -1.60 -9.43
CA TRP A 99 -18.93 -0.66 -9.48
C TRP A 99 -18.46 -0.20 -8.08
N THR A 100 -19.40 -0.15 -7.12
CA THR A 100 -19.13 0.32 -5.76
C THR A 100 -18.23 -0.63 -4.97
N ARG A 101 -18.21 -1.93 -5.32
CA ARG A 101 -17.38 -2.93 -4.62
C ARG A 101 -15.91 -2.65 -4.84
N GLY A 102 -15.51 -2.50 -6.11
CA GLY A 102 -14.12 -2.17 -6.45
C GLY A 102 -13.70 -0.84 -5.86
N LEU A 103 -14.55 0.18 -5.96
CA LEU A 103 -14.25 1.50 -5.40
C LEU A 103 -14.10 1.47 -3.88
N ALA A 104 -14.98 0.75 -3.17
CA ALA A 104 -14.88 0.60 -1.73
C ALA A 104 -13.61 -0.14 -1.32
N LEU A 105 -13.24 -1.24 -1.99
CA LEU A 105 -12.00 -1.96 -1.74
C LEU A 105 -10.77 -1.06 -1.94
N LEU A 106 -10.74 -0.29 -3.04
CA LEU A 106 -9.70 0.70 -3.29
C LEU A 106 -9.59 1.72 -2.15
N CYS A 107 -10.70 2.38 -1.80
CA CYS A 107 -10.72 3.39 -0.75
C CYS A 107 -10.26 2.84 0.61
N LEU A 108 -10.69 1.64 0.97
CA LEU A 108 -10.30 0.97 2.23
C LEU A 108 -8.84 0.50 2.22
N ALA A 109 -8.23 0.26 1.05
CA ALA A 109 -6.82 -0.09 0.93
C ALA A 109 -5.87 1.11 1.15
N ILE A 110 -6.30 2.34 0.85
CA ILE A 110 -5.48 3.57 0.98
C ILE A 110 -4.84 3.72 2.37
N PRO A 111 -5.58 3.70 3.49
CA PRO A 111 -4.98 3.85 4.82
C PRO A 111 -4.06 2.67 5.18
N ALA A 112 -4.30 1.48 4.64
CA ALA A 112 -3.41 0.34 4.85
C ALA A 112 -2.06 0.51 4.12
N ILE A 113 -2.08 0.98 2.87
CA ILE A 113 -0.88 1.27 2.08
C ILE A 113 -0.06 2.39 2.73
N GLY A 114 -0.72 3.51 3.05
CA GLY A 114 -0.08 4.64 3.71
C GLY A 114 0.45 4.29 5.10
N GLY A 115 -0.35 3.57 5.91
CA GLY A 115 0.05 3.13 7.24
C GLY A 115 1.25 2.18 7.21
N ALA A 116 1.29 1.23 6.27
CA ALA A 116 2.44 0.34 6.11
C ALA A 116 3.75 1.12 5.82
N TYR A 117 3.68 2.14 4.97
CA TYR A 117 4.81 3.06 4.78
C TYR A 117 5.18 3.79 6.08
N MET A 118 4.21 4.34 6.79
CA MET A 118 4.43 5.13 8.01
C MET A 118 5.06 4.33 9.16
N ILE A 119 4.88 3.00 9.19
CA ILE A 119 5.55 2.11 10.15
C ILE A 119 7.08 2.23 10.01
N VAL A 120 7.61 2.30 8.78
CA VAL A 120 9.05 2.23 8.54
C VAL A 120 9.80 3.41 9.17
N PRO A 121 9.43 4.69 8.94
CA PRO A 121 10.07 5.80 9.64
C PRO A 121 9.84 5.76 11.16
N TRP A 122 8.65 5.36 11.62
CA TRP A 122 8.40 5.24 13.06
C TRP A 122 9.36 4.24 13.73
N MET A 123 9.46 3.04 13.19
CA MET A 123 10.34 2.00 13.74
C MET A 123 11.82 2.40 13.67
N ASN A 124 12.23 3.06 12.58
CA ASN A 124 13.62 3.45 12.39
C ASN A 124 14.08 4.59 13.30
N PHE A 125 13.20 5.54 13.64
CA PHE A 125 13.59 6.77 14.35
C PHE A 125 13.03 6.89 15.77
N ILE A 126 11.87 6.29 16.04
CA ILE A 126 11.22 6.35 17.36
C ILE A 126 11.32 4.99 18.06
N GLY A 127 10.87 3.92 17.39
CA GLY A 127 10.85 2.57 17.96
C GLY A 127 12.23 2.08 18.39
N SER A 128 13.26 2.34 17.57
CA SER A 128 14.65 2.00 17.87
C SER A 128 15.22 2.73 19.11
N ALA A 129 14.69 3.91 19.45
CA ALA A 129 15.16 4.72 20.57
C ALA A 129 14.34 4.55 21.85
N LYS A 130 13.02 4.36 21.71
CA LYS A 130 12.06 4.40 22.84
C LYS A 130 11.18 3.15 22.95
N GLY A 131 11.23 2.23 21.98
CA GLY A 131 10.25 1.16 21.85
C GLY A 131 8.84 1.70 21.51
N GLY A 132 7.84 0.83 21.61
CA GLY A 132 6.43 1.19 21.49
C GLY A 132 5.75 0.73 20.20
N PHE A 133 4.42 0.62 20.27
CA PHE A 133 3.57 0.18 19.18
C PHE A 133 3.40 1.31 18.14
N PRO A 134 3.64 1.10 16.84
CA PRO A 134 3.52 2.16 15.84
C PRO A 134 2.06 2.63 15.72
N PRO A 135 1.76 3.94 15.90
CA PRO A 135 0.40 4.45 15.74
C PRO A 135 -0.15 4.23 14.32
N ALA A 136 0.72 4.10 13.33
CA ALA A 136 0.38 3.72 11.96
C ALA A 136 -0.35 2.37 11.86
N VAL A 137 -0.18 1.45 12.81
CA VAL A 137 -0.96 0.20 12.81
C VAL A 137 -2.45 0.48 13.02
N THR A 138 -2.81 1.49 13.83
CA THR A 138 -4.19 1.95 13.98
C THR A 138 -4.74 2.50 12.67
N ILE A 139 -3.95 3.26 11.91
CA ILE A 139 -4.32 3.74 10.58
C ILE A 139 -4.61 2.55 9.65
N MET A 140 -3.74 1.52 9.66
CA MET A 140 -3.92 0.33 8.83
C MET A 140 -5.19 -0.45 9.19
N THR A 141 -5.45 -0.67 10.48
CA THR A 141 -6.60 -1.48 10.92
C THR A 141 -7.94 -0.82 10.59
N ILE A 142 -8.02 0.51 10.62
CA ILE A 142 -9.20 1.26 10.17
C ILE A 142 -9.57 0.90 8.72
N GLY A 143 -8.59 0.68 7.84
CA GLY A 143 -8.82 0.23 6.47
C GLY A 143 -8.99 -1.28 6.33
N LEU A 144 -8.10 -2.07 6.93
CA LEU A 144 -8.01 -3.52 6.69
C LEU A 144 -9.21 -4.31 7.23
N ILE A 145 -9.74 -3.93 8.39
CA ILE A 145 -10.89 -4.63 8.98
C ILE A 145 -12.11 -4.57 8.04
N PRO A 146 -12.64 -3.39 7.69
CA PRO A 146 -13.77 -3.29 6.77
C PRO A 146 -13.41 -3.80 5.36
N TYR A 147 -12.15 -3.69 4.90
CA TYR A 147 -11.72 -4.22 3.62
C TYR A 147 -11.94 -5.74 3.53
N PHE A 148 -11.43 -6.49 4.50
CA PHE A 148 -11.58 -7.94 4.52
C PHE A 148 -13.00 -8.37 4.89
N VAL A 149 -13.72 -7.60 5.71
CA VAL A 149 -15.14 -7.87 5.96
C VAL A 149 -15.94 -7.71 4.67
N LEU A 150 -15.76 -6.62 3.91
CA LEU A 150 -16.42 -6.42 2.62
C LEU A 150 -16.10 -7.55 1.63
N LEU A 151 -14.83 -7.98 1.60
CA LEU A 151 -14.35 -9.00 0.69
C LEU A 151 -14.89 -10.41 1.03
N LEU A 152 -14.92 -10.76 2.31
CA LEU A 152 -15.20 -12.13 2.78
C LEU A 152 -16.65 -12.35 3.25
N ALA A 153 -17.43 -11.29 3.45
CA ALA A 153 -18.84 -11.39 3.83
C ALA A 153 -19.76 -11.82 2.69
N GLU A 154 -19.30 -11.83 1.44
CA GLU A 154 -20.11 -12.27 0.30
C GLU A 154 -20.54 -13.73 0.46
N LYS A 155 -21.78 -14.02 0.05
CA LYS A 155 -22.34 -15.38 0.06
C LYS A 155 -21.81 -16.16 -1.16
N VAL A 156 -20.61 -16.70 -1.01
CA VAL A 156 -19.87 -17.49 -2.00
C VAL A 156 -19.23 -18.71 -1.35
N ASP A 157 -18.77 -19.67 -2.16
CA ASP A 157 -18.07 -20.85 -1.65
C ASP A 157 -16.70 -20.52 -1.03
N ALA A 158 -16.14 -21.46 -0.27
CA ALA A 158 -14.87 -21.27 0.44
C ALA A 158 -13.68 -21.03 -0.50
N THR A 159 -13.67 -21.65 -1.69
CA THR A 159 -12.62 -21.45 -2.68
C THR A 159 -12.61 -20.01 -3.18
N GLN A 160 -13.78 -19.41 -3.42
CA GLN A 160 -13.86 -17.99 -3.78
C GLN A 160 -13.27 -17.09 -2.70
N LYS A 161 -13.62 -17.34 -1.42
CA LYS A 161 -13.11 -16.54 -0.30
C LYS A 161 -11.59 -16.63 -0.17
N VAL A 162 -11.02 -17.82 -0.39
CA VAL A 162 -9.56 -18.02 -0.39
C VAL A 162 -8.91 -17.28 -1.54
N VAL A 163 -9.44 -17.39 -2.76
CA VAL A 163 -8.92 -16.66 -3.92
C VAL A 163 -8.96 -15.16 -3.68
N ASP A 164 -10.11 -14.64 -3.25
CA ASP A 164 -10.27 -13.22 -2.97
C ASP A 164 -9.29 -12.78 -1.86
N PHE A 165 -9.24 -13.49 -0.74
CA PHE A 165 -8.31 -13.18 0.35
C PHE A 165 -6.86 -13.09 -0.13
N LEU A 166 -6.35 -14.13 -0.80
CA LEU A 166 -4.95 -14.21 -1.20
C LEU A 166 -4.59 -13.15 -2.25
N VAL A 167 -5.42 -12.97 -3.27
CA VAL A 167 -5.15 -12.02 -4.36
C VAL A 167 -5.20 -10.59 -3.83
N PHE A 168 -6.26 -10.22 -3.11
CA PHE A 168 -6.44 -8.86 -2.63
C PHE A 168 -5.49 -8.50 -1.49
N LEU A 169 -5.08 -9.47 -0.66
CA LEU A 169 -3.99 -9.29 0.31
C LEU A 169 -2.67 -9.02 -0.42
N LEU A 170 -2.31 -9.87 -1.37
CA LEU A 170 -1.01 -9.77 -2.04
C LEU A 170 -0.91 -8.50 -2.88
N LEU A 171 -1.98 -8.08 -3.55
CA LEU A 171 -2.03 -6.78 -4.24
C LEU A 171 -1.83 -5.60 -3.29
N GLY A 172 -2.50 -5.60 -2.13
CA GLY A 172 -2.37 -4.53 -1.13
C GLY A 172 -0.98 -4.45 -0.52
N VAL A 173 -0.42 -5.59 -0.09
CA VAL A 173 0.93 -5.67 0.47
C VAL A 173 1.98 -5.26 -0.57
N THR A 174 1.83 -5.72 -1.81
CA THR A 174 2.78 -5.36 -2.88
C THR A 174 2.69 -3.88 -3.25
N ALA A 175 1.49 -3.28 -3.21
CA ALA A 175 1.35 -1.83 -3.41
C ALA A 175 2.07 -1.03 -2.31
N ALA A 176 1.93 -1.43 -1.05
CA ALA A 176 2.63 -0.82 0.08
C ALA A 176 4.16 -0.96 -0.04
N GLU A 177 4.63 -2.16 -0.34
CA GLU A 177 6.05 -2.46 -0.52
C GLU A 177 6.64 -1.65 -1.67
N ASN A 178 5.96 -1.61 -2.82
CA ASN A 178 6.36 -0.82 -3.98
C ASN A 178 6.47 0.68 -3.68
N PHE A 179 5.54 1.21 -2.89
CA PHE A 179 5.62 2.61 -2.46
C PHE A 179 6.85 2.84 -1.57
N ALA A 180 7.03 2.01 -0.54
CA ALA A 180 8.12 2.13 0.42
C ALA A 180 9.51 1.96 -0.23
N ASN A 181 9.67 0.95 -1.09
CA ASN A 181 10.90 0.69 -1.83
C ASN A 181 11.15 1.74 -2.90
N GLY A 182 10.11 2.19 -3.60
CA GLY A 182 10.22 3.31 -4.54
C GLY A 182 10.67 4.60 -3.85
N HIS A 183 10.10 4.89 -2.67
CA HIS A 183 10.51 6.00 -1.82
C HIS A 183 11.98 5.86 -1.36
N ALA A 184 12.40 4.66 -0.95
CA ALA A 184 13.78 4.40 -0.56
C ALA A 184 14.74 4.61 -1.74
N ALA A 185 14.44 4.05 -2.91
CA ALA A 185 15.21 4.22 -4.14
C ALA A 185 15.32 5.71 -4.54
N PHE A 186 14.20 6.44 -4.48
CA PHE A 186 14.16 7.88 -4.75
C PHE A 186 15.07 8.65 -3.80
N ARG A 187 14.96 8.40 -2.49
CA ARG A 187 15.80 9.04 -1.49
C ARG A 187 17.29 8.76 -1.73
N ILE A 188 17.64 7.52 -2.02
CA ILE A 188 19.05 7.12 -2.25
C ILE A 188 19.59 7.83 -3.48
N LEU A 189 18.83 7.90 -4.57
CA LEU A 189 19.24 8.57 -5.78
C LEU A 189 19.46 10.07 -5.57
N PHE A 190 18.44 10.76 -5.07
CA PHE A 190 18.42 12.22 -4.99
C PHE A 190 19.20 12.77 -3.79
N GLY A 191 19.39 11.97 -2.74
CA GLY A 191 20.24 12.30 -1.60
C GLY A 191 21.72 11.96 -1.81
N HIS A 192 22.12 11.38 -2.94
CA HIS A 192 23.50 10.98 -3.16
C HIS A 192 24.42 12.19 -3.41
N PRO A 193 25.61 12.28 -2.76
CA PRO A 193 26.53 13.42 -2.90
C PRO A 193 27.00 13.70 -4.34
N ALA A 194 27.05 12.66 -5.18
CA ALA A 194 27.46 12.81 -6.57
C ALA A 194 26.39 13.44 -7.47
N ARG A 195 25.14 13.64 -7.01
CA ARG A 195 24.11 14.30 -7.82
C ARG A 195 24.56 15.71 -8.21
N PRO A 196 24.31 16.16 -9.45
CA PRO A 196 23.37 15.57 -10.43
C PRO A 196 23.91 14.38 -11.24
N LEU A 197 25.16 13.96 -11.06
CA LEU A 197 25.72 12.79 -11.75
C LEU A 197 25.10 11.49 -11.23
N PHE A 198 25.09 10.46 -12.07
CA PHE A 198 24.68 9.10 -11.71
C PHE A 198 25.91 8.28 -11.34
N ALA A 199 26.15 8.12 -10.03
CA ALA A 199 27.26 7.31 -9.54
C ALA A 199 27.00 5.81 -9.74
N GLU A 200 28.09 5.04 -9.80
CA GLU A 200 28.05 3.58 -9.84
C GLU A 200 27.34 3.02 -8.59
N GLY A 201 26.63 1.90 -8.73
CA GLY A 201 25.88 1.27 -7.63
C GLY A 201 24.56 1.94 -7.25
N ILE A 202 24.31 3.18 -7.67
CA ILE A 202 23.02 3.87 -7.45
C ILE A 202 22.26 4.17 -8.74
N ALA A 203 22.89 4.08 -9.91
CA ALA A 203 22.26 4.38 -11.19
C ALA A 203 20.96 3.57 -11.43
N ILE A 204 20.90 2.32 -10.97
CA ILE A 204 19.67 1.50 -11.11
C ILE A 204 18.48 2.12 -10.39
N THR A 205 18.70 2.89 -9.32
CA THR A 205 17.62 3.50 -8.55
C THR A 205 16.90 4.56 -9.35
N TYR A 206 17.52 5.17 -10.39
CA TYR A 206 16.87 6.06 -11.37
C TYR A 206 15.69 5.42 -12.07
N PHE A 207 15.83 4.15 -12.46
CA PHE A 207 14.74 3.37 -13.03
C PHE A 207 13.84 2.80 -11.93
N GLY A 208 14.45 2.24 -10.87
CA GLY A 208 13.76 1.52 -9.81
C GLY A 208 12.69 2.33 -9.10
N TRP A 209 12.95 3.59 -8.73
CA TRP A 209 12.00 4.38 -7.94
C TRP A 209 10.66 4.57 -8.66
N LEU A 210 10.72 4.98 -9.93
CA LEU A 210 9.54 5.26 -10.73
C LEU A 210 8.85 3.96 -11.17
N ALA A 211 9.62 2.95 -11.55
CA ALA A 211 9.06 1.65 -11.92
C ALA A 211 8.25 1.03 -10.77
N LEU A 212 8.76 1.12 -9.53
CA LEU A 212 8.03 0.64 -8.35
C LEU A 212 6.76 1.46 -8.09
N TRP A 213 6.78 2.79 -8.20
CA TRP A 213 5.56 3.59 -8.05
C TRP A 213 4.53 3.35 -9.16
N VAL A 214 4.97 3.10 -10.38
CA VAL A 214 4.08 2.68 -11.48
C VAL A 214 3.49 1.30 -11.17
N ALA A 215 4.29 0.35 -10.68
CA ALA A 215 3.81 -0.96 -10.26
C ALA A 215 2.79 -0.87 -9.12
N MET A 216 3.02 0.00 -8.12
CA MET A 216 2.02 0.35 -7.09
C MET A 216 0.71 0.81 -7.75
N GLY A 217 0.77 1.74 -8.71
CA GLY A 217 -0.40 2.21 -9.44
C GLY A 217 -1.18 1.09 -10.13
N PHE A 218 -0.47 0.13 -10.75
CA PHE A 218 -1.09 -1.06 -11.35
C PHE A 218 -1.72 -2.01 -10.32
N CYS A 219 -1.07 -2.25 -9.17
CA CYS A 219 -1.64 -3.03 -8.08
C CYS A 219 -2.93 -2.38 -7.53
N ILE A 220 -2.90 -1.06 -7.34
CA ILE A 220 -4.05 -0.25 -6.92
C ILE A 220 -5.20 -0.34 -7.95
N ALA A 221 -4.89 -0.20 -9.24
CA ALA A 221 -5.86 -0.36 -10.31
C ALA A 221 -6.43 -1.78 -10.35
N ALA A 222 -5.62 -2.80 -10.09
CA ALA A 222 -6.06 -4.19 -10.02
C ALA A 222 -7.04 -4.41 -8.87
N ILE A 223 -6.82 -3.85 -7.68
CA ILE A 223 -7.78 -3.91 -6.55
C ILE A 223 -9.15 -3.37 -6.99
N TYR A 224 -9.19 -2.20 -7.61
CA TYR A 224 -10.44 -1.61 -8.10
C TYR A 224 -11.11 -2.49 -9.16
N LEU A 225 -10.38 -2.83 -10.23
CA LEU A 225 -10.93 -3.51 -11.40
C LEU A 225 -11.30 -4.98 -11.13
N LEU A 226 -10.48 -5.73 -10.39
CA LEU A 226 -10.82 -7.09 -9.93
C LEU A 226 -11.94 -7.04 -8.90
N GLY A 227 -12.01 -5.97 -8.12
CA GLY A 227 -13.14 -5.68 -7.24
C GLY A 227 -14.48 -5.64 -7.98
N GLU A 228 -14.45 -5.19 -9.23
CA GLU A 228 -15.57 -5.20 -10.19
C GLU A 228 -15.60 -6.45 -11.09
N LYS A 229 -14.72 -7.44 -10.88
CA LYS A 229 -14.56 -8.63 -11.73
C LYS A 229 -14.30 -8.30 -13.21
N LYS A 230 -13.49 -7.27 -13.50
CA LYS A 230 -13.11 -6.88 -14.87
C LYS A 230 -11.82 -7.56 -15.30
N VAL A 231 -11.77 -8.03 -16.55
CA VAL A 231 -10.56 -8.63 -17.14
C VAL A 231 -9.38 -7.66 -17.19
N SER A 232 -9.65 -6.36 -17.35
CA SER A 232 -8.61 -5.33 -17.27
C SER A 232 -7.90 -5.31 -15.91
N GLY A 233 -8.58 -5.71 -14.83
CA GLY A 233 -7.97 -5.86 -13.50
C GLY A 233 -6.98 -7.01 -13.42
N TRP A 234 -7.22 -8.10 -14.16
CA TRP A 234 -6.29 -9.22 -14.27
C TRP A 234 -5.01 -8.79 -14.99
N TYR A 235 -5.14 -8.07 -16.11
CA TYR A 235 -3.99 -7.49 -16.82
C TYR A 235 -3.24 -6.47 -15.97
N ALA A 236 -3.95 -5.57 -15.27
CA ALA A 236 -3.33 -4.62 -14.36
C ALA A 236 -2.53 -5.34 -13.26
N GLY A 237 -3.09 -6.40 -12.68
CA GLY A 237 -2.40 -7.22 -11.68
C GLY A 237 -1.14 -7.90 -12.23
N LEU A 238 -1.22 -8.49 -13.42
CA LEU A 238 -0.05 -9.10 -14.07
C LEU A 238 1.05 -8.08 -14.39
N ILE A 239 0.67 -6.92 -14.94
CA ILE A 239 1.62 -5.85 -15.25
C ILE A 239 2.27 -5.34 -13.96
N GLY A 240 1.47 -5.06 -12.92
CA GLY A 240 1.96 -4.66 -11.60
C GLY A 240 2.95 -5.67 -11.03
N GLY A 241 2.61 -6.97 -11.05
CA GLY A 241 3.48 -8.04 -10.57
C GLY A 241 4.78 -8.18 -11.37
N LEU A 242 4.72 -8.11 -12.70
CA LEU A 242 5.90 -8.19 -13.57
C LEU A 242 6.83 -6.98 -13.40
N VAL A 243 6.28 -5.76 -13.36
CA VAL A 243 7.08 -4.54 -13.15
C VAL A 243 7.69 -4.57 -11.74
N THR A 244 6.93 -4.99 -10.72
CA THR A 244 7.46 -5.19 -9.36
C THR A 244 8.65 -6.15 -9.36
N LEU A 245 8.49 -7.32 -10.00
CA LEU A 245 9.53 -8.34 -10.11
C LEU A 245 10.80 -7.76 -10.73
N VAL A 246 10.69 -7.17 -11.92
CA VAL A 246 11.85 -6.66 -12.67
C VAL A 246 12.52 -5.50 -11.93
N ALA A 247 11.75 -4.52 -11.47
CA ALA A 247 12.31 -3.34 -10.80
C ALA A 247 12.96 -3.71 -9.46
N SER A 248 12.32 -4.57 -8.67
CA SER A 248 12.85 -4.98 -7.37
C SER A 248 14.05 -5.90 -7.52
N ALA A 249 14.01 -6.89 -8.42
CA ALA A 249 15.13 -7.79 -8.65
C ALA A 249 16.37 -7.05 -9.17
N ALA A 250 16.20 -6.14 -10.13
CA ALA A 250 17.30 -5.34 -10.65
C ALA A 250 17.89 -4.42 -9.58
N THR A 251 17.05 -3.80 -8.75
CA THR A 251 17.52 -2.95 -7.65
C THR A 251 18.24 -3.77 -6.57
N HIS A 252 17.74 -4.97 -6.25
CA HIS A 252 18.37 -5.88 -5.30
C HIS A 252 19.74 -6.34 -5.78
N TYR A 253 19.85 -6.75 -7.06
CA TYR A 253 21.10 -7.23 -7.65
C TYR A 253 22.24 -6.21 -7.47
N VAL A 254 21.96 -4.92 -7.72
CA VAL A 254 22.95 -3.86 -7.60
C VAL A 254 23.18 -3.45 -6.14
N ARG A 255 22.12 -3.34 -5.32
CA ARG A 255 22.25 -2.77 -3.98
C ARG A 255 22.60 -3.77 -2.89
N HIS A 256 21.94 -4.94 -2.86
CA HIS A 256 22.06 -6.07 -1.91
C HIS A 256 22.32 -5.75 -0.41
N ALA A 257 22.14 -4.49 0.01
CA ALA A 257 22.36 -4.02 1.38
C ALA A 257 21.22 -4.44 2.32
N THR A 258 20.03 -4.63 1.76
CA THR A 258 18.82 -5.05 2.43
C THR A 258 18.04 -6.02 1.54
N ASN A 259 17.24 -6.87 2.17
CA ASN A 259 16.40 -7.87 1.49
C ASN A 259 15.00 -7.34 1.12
N ASP A 260 14.69 -6.08 1.40
CA ASP A 260 13.45 -5.40 1.01
C ASP A 260 13.15 -5.57 -0.49
N TYR A 261 14.12 -5.27 -1.35
CA TYR A 261 13.95 -5.45 -2.80
C TYR A 261 13.87 -6.93 -3.23
N LEU A 262 14.48 -7.87 -2.48
CA LEU A 262 14.30 -9.29 -2.75
C LEU A 262 12.87 -9.72 -2.41
N TYR A 263 12.35 -9.27 -1.27
CA TYR A 263 10.96 -9.54 -0.88
C TYR A 263 9.97 -8.91 -1.85
N GLY A 264 10.22 -7.68 -2.32
CA GLY A 264 9.45 -7.07 -3.41
C GLY A 264 9.44 -7.93 -4.67
N ALA A 265 10.61 -8.46 -5.09
CA ALA A 265 10.69 -9.34 -6.25
C ALA A 265 9.86 -10.63 -6.05
N LEU A 266 9.94 -11.26 -4.88
CA LEU A 266 9.17 -12.46 -4.55
C LEU A 266 7.66 -12.18 -4.49
N MET A 267 7.23 -11.02 -4.00
CA MET A 267 5.83 -10.59 -4.05
C MET A 267 5.35 -10.43 -5.50
N GLY A 268 6.18 -9.84 -6.37
CA GLY A 268 5.92 -9.74 -7.81
C GLY A 268 5.74 -11.11 -8.46
N VAL A 269 6.64 -12.06 -8.19
CA VAL A 269 6.49 -13.47 -8.62
C VAL A 269 5.19 -14.07 -8.10
N GLY A 270 4.89 -13.86 -6.81
CA GLY A 270 3.68 -14.35 -6.16
C GLY A 270 2.42 -13.90 -6.89
N ILE A 271 2.31 -12.62 -7.26
CA ILE A 271 1.17 -12.10 -8.02
C ILE A 271 1.08 -12.78 -9.38
N VAL A 272 2.19 -12.82 -10.12
CA VAL A 272 2.20 -13.37 -11.48
C VAL A 272 1.80 -14.84 -11.48
N VAL A 273 2.43 -15.66 -10.63
CA VAL A 273 2.10 -17.08 -10.50
C VAL A 273 0.64 -17.26 -10.11
N MET A 274 0.18 -16.54 -9.09
CA MET A 274 -1.20 -16.65 -8.60
C MET A 274 -2.23 -16.31 -9.69
N LEU A 275 -2.01 -15.24 -10.46
CA LEU A 275 -2.92 -14.81 -11.52
C LEU A 275 -2.87 -15.70 -12.78
N LEU A 276 -1.79 -16.44 -13.01
CA LEU A 276 -1.68 -17.39 -14.11
C LEU A 276 -2.33 -18.75 -13.81
N ILE A 277 -2.52 -19.11 -12.53
CA ILE A 277 -3.23 -20.33 -12.17
C ILE A 277 -4.69 -20.24 -12.65
N PRO A 278 -5.19 -21.19 -13.45
CA PRO A 278 -6.52 -21.11 -14.06
C PRO A 278 -7.65 -20.92 -13.06
N VAL A 279 -7.57 -21.59 -11.90
CA VAL A 279 -8.56 -21.48 -10.83
C VAL A 279 -8.70 -20.03 -10.37
N PHE A 280 -7.60 -19.32 -10.10
CA PHE A 280 -7.64 -17.93 -9.66
C PHE A 280 -8.25 -17.03 -10.75
N LYS A 281 -7.79 -17.17 -11.99
CA LYS A 281 -8.32 -16.37 -13.11
C LYS A 281 -9.83 -16.54 -13.28
N GLN A 282 -10.33 -17.79 -13.27
CA GLN A 282 -11.76 -18.07 -13.41
C GLN A 282 -12.56 -17.47 -12.26
N ARG A 283 -12.11 -17.68 -11.02
CA ARG A 283 -12.77 -17.23 -9.79
C ARG A 283 -12.82 -15.69 -9.69
N LEU A 284 -11.80 -15.01 -10.18
CA LEU A 284 -11.72 -13.54 -10.22
C LEU A 284 -12.62 -12.92 -11.31
N LEU A 285 -12.80 -13.58 -12.46
CA LEU A 285 -13.46 -12.98 -13.63
C LEU A 285 -14.90 -13.41 -13.83
N THR A 286 -15.27 -14.62 -13.40
CA THR A 286 -16.62 -15.15 -13.59
C THR A 286 -17.52 -14.74 -12.41
N GLU A 287 -18.75 -14.33 -12.71
CA GLU A 287 -19.79 -14.15 -11.69
C GLU A 287 -20.35 -15.52 -11.28
N TYR A 288 -20.59 -15.73 -9.99
CA TYR A 288 -21.27 -16.94 -9.55
C TYR A 288 -22.75 -16.81 -9.83
N SER A 289 -23.23 -17.62 -10.77
CA SER A 289 -24.59 -18.15 -10.68
C SER A 289 -24.57 -19.22 -9.59
N ASN A 290 -25.31 -19.00 -8.50
CA ASN A 290 -25.82 -20.14 -7.74
C ASN A 290 -26.83 -20.89 -8.61
#